data_AF-A0AAJ1HRJ0-F1
#
_entry.id   AF-A0AAJ1HRJ0-F1
#
_cell.length_a   1.000
_cell.length_b   1.000
_cell.length_c   1.000
_cell.angle_alpha   90.00
_cell.angle_beta   90.00
_cell.angle_gamma   90.00
#
_symmetry.space_group_name_H-M   'P 1'
#
loop_
_entity.id
_entity.type
_entity.pdbx_description
1 polymer ?
#
loop_
_entity_poly.entity_id
_entity_poly.type
_entity_poly.pdbx_seq_one_letter_code
_entity_poly.pdbx_strand_id
1 'polypeptide(L)'
;MEEQHEVFTLIEEITRNDGTKYYEIGNMVHNGRAELAAERGFIKEVRILKLNIPHSQNVIKYEHFINTHYQMQDESMDHWEEWKRTPEADQLVKDILRENRVG
;
A
#
# COMPACT_ATOMS: atom_id res chain seq x y z
N MET A 1 19.17 2.22 -11.34
CA MET A 1 17.79 1.79 -11.06
C MET A 1 16.92 2.92 -11.58
N GLU A 2 16.00 2.64 -12.50
CA GLU A 2 15.03 3.65 -12.95
C GLU A 2 14.17 4.04 -11.74
N GLU A 3 13.93 5.34 -11.54
CA GLU A 3 12.98 5.79 -10.52
C GLU A 3 11.59 5.25 -10.87
N GLN A 4 10.99 4.50 -9.95
CA GLN A 4 9.57 4.22 -10.02
C GLN A 4 8.81 5.52 -9.70
N HIS A 5 7.76 5.76 -10.47
CA HIS A 5 6.85 6.87 -10.26
C HIS A 5 5.45 6.30 -10.04
N GLU A 6 5.32 5.51 -8.97
CA GLU A 6 4.03 4.99 -8.56
C GLU A 6 3.14 6.16 -8.12
N VAL A 7 1.94 6.19 -8.70
CA VAL A 7 0.87 7.12 -8.33
C VAL A 7 -0.21 6.33 -7.64
N PHE A 8 -0.56 6.72 -6.43
CA PHE A 8 -1.49 6.01 -5.57
C PHE A 8 -2.89 6.57 -5.69
N THR A 9 -3.85 5.66 -5.86
CA THR A 9 -5.23 5.96 -6.21
C THR A 9 -6.24 5.21 -5.34
N LEU A 10 -5.78 4.36 -4.42
CA LEU A 10 -6.66 3.56 -3.56
C LEU A 10 -6.14 3.41 -2.13
N ILE A 11 -7.06 3.02 -1.25
CA ILE A 11 -6.80 2.56 0.11
C ILE A 11 -7.25 1.10 0.18
N GLU A 12 -6.40 0.25 0.75
CA GLU A 12 -6.68 -1.16 0.99
C GLU A 12 -6.34 -1.57 2.42
N GLU A 13 -6.96 -2.67 2.87
CA GLU A 13 -6.60 -3.37 4.10
C GLU A 13 -5.95 -4.70 3.73
N ILE A 14 -4.78 -4.96 4.28
CA ILE A 14 -4.07 -6.24 4.14
C ILE A 14 -4.13 -6.98 5.47
N THR A 15 -4.52 -8.25 5.42
CA THR A 15 -4.51 -9.16 6.56
C THR A 15 -3.30 -10.08 6.46
N ARG A 16 -2.44 -10.06 7.48
CA ARG A 16 -1.29 -10.96 7.59
C ARG A 16 -1.73 -12.38 7.92
N ASN A 17 -0.85 -13.36 7.72
CA ASN A 17 -1.12 -14.75 8.06
C ASN A 17 -1.38 -15.01 9.55
N ASP A 18 -0.90 -14.13 10.44
CA ASP A 18 -1.20 -14.18 11.88
C ASP A 18 -2.56 -13.54 12.25
N GLY A 19 -3.30 -13.03 11.26
CA GLY A 19 -4.61 -12.40 11.42
C GLY A 19 -4.56 -10.91 11.77
N THR A 20 -3.37 -10.34 12.00
CA THR A 20 -3.23 -8.88 12.19
C THR A 20 -3.46 -8.15 10.88
N LYS A 21 -3.92 -6.89 10.98
CA LYS A 21 -4.34 -6.09 9.81
C LYS A 21 -3.59 -4.77 9.77
N TYR A 22 -3.42 -4.23 8.57
CA TYR A 22 -2.92 -2.88 8.37
C TYR A 22 -3.54 -2.27 7.12
N TYR A 23 -3.63 -0.93 7.10
CA TYR A 23 -4.05 -0.18 5.92
C TYR A 23 -2.84 0.19 5.08
N GLU A 24 -3.00 0.15 3.76
CA GLU A 24 -2.01 0.59 2.78
C GLU A 24 -2.62 1.57 1.77
N ILE A 25 -1.80 2.51 1.30
CA ILE A 25 -2.13 3.44 0.23
C ILE A 25 -1.36 2.98 -0.99
N GLY A 26 -2.09 2.60 -2.04
CA GLY A 26 -1.49 1.97 -3.21
C GLY A 26 -2.22 2.34 -4.49
N ASN A 27 -2.01 1.53 -5.51
CA ASN A 27 -2.73 1.61 -6.78
C ASN A 27 -3.17 0.22 -7.21
N MET A 28 -3.80 0.13 -8.39
CA MET A 28 -4.29 -1.15 -8.89
C MET A 28 -3.18 -2.19 -9.11
N VAL A 29 -1.96 -1.75 -9.40
CA VAL A 29 -0.82 -2.68 -9.57
C VAL A 29 -0.43 -3.24 -8.21
N HIS A 30 -0.23 -2.38 -7.20
CA HIS A 30 0.05 -2.83 -5.82
C HIS A 30 -1.03 -3.78 -5.30
N ASN A 31 -2.31 -3.43 -5.47
CA ASN A 31 -3.40 -4.31 -5.07
C ASN A 31 -3.36 -5.66 -5.79
N GLY A 32 -3.13 -5.67 -7.12
CA GLY A 32 -2.98 -6.93 -7.87
C GLY A 32 -1.78 -7.77 -7.41
N ARG A 33 -0.71 -7.13 -6.92
CA ARG A 33 0.43 -7.81 -6.29
C ARG A 33 0.07 -8.38 -4.91
N ALA A 34 -0.73 -7.65 -4.12
CA ALA A 34 -1.25 -8.15 -2.85
C ALA A 34 -2.22 -9.33 -3.05
N GLU A 35 -3.10 -9.27 -4.05
CA GLU A 35 -3.98 -10.40 -4.41
C GLU A 35 -3.15 -11.64 -4.79
N LEU A 36 -2.13 -11.48 -5.64
CA LEU A 36 -1.20 -12.57 -5.97
C LEU A 36 -0.47 -13.11 -4.74
N ALA A 37 -0.06 -12.23 -3.82
CA ALA A 37 0.57 -12.62 -2.57
C ALA A 37 -0.39 -13.41 -1.66
N ALA A 38 -1.69 -13.09 -1.67
CA ALA A 38 -2.71 -13.86 -0.97
C ALA A 38 -2.92 -15.24 -1.62
N GLU A 39 -2.99 -15.31 -2.96
CA GLU A 39 -3.08 -16.58 -3.70
C GLU A 39 -1.87 -17.50 -3.43
N ARG A 40 -0.68 -16.92 -3.27
CA ARG A 40 0.56 -17.64 -2.94
C ARG A 40 0.72 -17.94 -1.44
N GLY A 41 -0.18 -17.45 -0.60
CA GLY A 41 -0.16 -17.66 0.85
C GLY A 41 0.89 -16.85 1.61
N PHE A 42 1.43 -15.77 1.03
CA PHE A 42 2.36 -14.85 1.71
C PHE A 42 1.63 -13.90 2.66
N ILE A 43 0.39 -13.54 2.32
CA ILE A 43 -0.57 -12.86 3.19
C ILE A 43 -1.90 -13.61 3.18
N LYS A 44 -2.81 -13.23 4.07
CA LYS A 44 -4.10 -13.93 4.22
C LYS A 44 -5.14 -13.47 3.21
N GLU A 45 -5.29 -12.16 3.07
CA GLU A 45 -6.21 -11.51 2.13
C GLU A 45 -5.85 -10.03 1.99
N VAL A 46 -6.30 -9.41 0.90
CA VAL A 46 -6.32 -7.97 0.70
C VAL A 46 -7.74 -7.54 0.34
N ARG A 47 -8.14 -6.33 0.75
CA ARG A 47 -9.45 -5.75 0.43
C ARG A 47 -9.31 -4.27 0.12
N ILE A 48 -9.72 -3.87 -1.08
CA ILE A 48 -9.87 -2.45 -1.41
C ILE A 48 -11.00 -1.84 -0.57
N LEU A 49 -10.69 -0.76 0.14
CA LEU A 49 -11.65 -0.01 0.95
C LEU A 49 -12.18 1.22 0.22
N LYS A 50 -11.32 1.86 -0.58
CA LYS A 50 -11.66 3.07 -1.32
C LYS A 50 -10.87 3.14 -2.62
N LEU A 51 -11.57 3.38 -3.72
CA LEU A 51 -10.99 3.71 -5.02
C LEU A 51 -11.09 5.21 -5.30
N ASN A 52 -10.22 5.68 -6.19
CA ASN A 52 -10.18 7.05 -6.69
C ASN A 52 -10.07 8.09 -5.56
N ILE A 53 -9.15 7.85 -4.61
CA ILE A 53 -8.86 8.82 -3.56
C ILE A 53 -8.29 10.11 -4.19
N PRO A 54 -8.54 11.30 -3.60
CA PRO A 54 -7.92 12.53 -4.07
C PRO A 54 -6.40 12.45 -3.98
N HIS A 55 -5.72 12.99 -4.99
CA HIS A 55 -4.25 13.14 -4.98
C HIS A 55 -3.83 14.30 -4.07
N SER A 56 -4.06 14.13 -2.76
CA SER A 56 -3.82 15.16 -1.76
C SER A 56 -2.33 15.36 -1.48
N GLN A 57 -1.98 16.45 -0.79
CA GLN A 57 -0.59 16.70 -0.38
C GLN A 57 -0.02 15.57 0.50
N ASN A 58 -0.87 14.88 1.26
CA ASN A 58 -0.44 13.75 2.07
C ASN A 58 -0.18 12.50 1.21
N VAL A 59 -1.01 12.25 0.18
CA VAL A 59 -0.76 11.18 -0.80
C VAL A 59 0.56 11.42 -1.53
N ILE A 60 0.81 12.63 -2.03
CA ILE A 60 2.05 12.99 -2.74
C ILE A 60 3.30 12.75 -1.87
N LYS A 61 3.23 13.11 -0.58
CA LYS A 61 4.35 12.86 0.35
C LYS A 61 4.56 11.36 0.60
N TYR A 62 3.48 10.59 0.69
CA TYR A 62 3.56 9.15 0.90
C TYR A 62 4.08 8.41 -0.34
N GLU A 63 3.64 8.81 -1.54
CA GLU A 63 4.21 8.34 -2.82
C GLU A 63 5.71 8.61 -2.89
N HIS A 64 6.15 9.83 -2.53
CA HIS A 64 7.57 10.15 -2.52
C HIS A 64 8.35 9.25 -1.56
N PHE A 65 7.80 8.99 -0.36
CA PHE A 65 8.41 8.04 0.57
C PHE A 65 8.52 6.64 -0.04
N ILE A 66 7.43 6.08 -0.58
CA ILE A 66 7.47 4.73 -1.15
C ILE A 66 8.42 4.65 -2.35
N ASN A 67 8.30 5.56 -3.31
CA ASN A 67 9.13 5.57 -4.52
C ASN A 67 10.65 5.72 -4.24
N THR A 68 11.02 6.27 -3.07
CA THR A 68 12.44 6.43 -2.68
C THR A 68 12.97 5.33 -1.77
N HIS A 69 12.10 4.52 -1.16
CA HIS A 69 12.50 3.51 -0.16
C HIS A 69 12.20 2.07 -0.59
N TYR A 70 11.26 1.88 -1.51
CA TYR A 70 10.78 0.57 -1.93
C TYR A 70 10.73 0.46 -3.44
N GLN A 71 10.71 -0.80 -3.90
CA GLN A 71 10.43 -1.15 -5.28
C GLN A 71 9.19 -2.04 -5.28
N MET A 72 8.21 -1.72 -6.12
CA MET A 72 7.03 -2.55 -6.27
C MET A 72 7.45 -3.94 -6.76
N GLN A 73 6.99 -4.98 -6.06
CA GLN A 73 7.28 -6.35 -6.41
C GLN A 73 6.62 -6.71 -7.75
N ASP A 74 7.31 -7.49 -8.57
CA ASP A 74 6.74 -8.06 -9.80
C ASP A 74 6.10 -9.44 -9.55
N GLU A 75 5.63 -10.07 -10.61
CA GLU A 75 4.95 -11.38 -10.54
C GLU A 75 5.89 -12.53 -10.14
N SER A 76 7.20 -12.32 -10.16
CA SER A 76 8.19 -13.32 -9.73
C SER A 76 8.40 -13.34 -8.21
N MET A 77 7.69 -12.50 -7.43
CA MET A 77 7.80 -12.44 -5.97
C MET A 77 7.75 -13.82 -5.29
N ASP A 78 8.66 -14.06 -4.36
CA ASP A 78 8.75 -15.29 -3.54
C ASP A 78 8.40 -15.05 -2.07
N HIS A 79 8.11 -13.79 -1.72
CA HIS A 79 7.59 -13.34 -0.43
C HIS A 79 6.78 -12.06 -0.62
N TRP A 80 6.00 -11.68 0.39
CA TRP A 80 5.37 -10.36 0.44
C TRP A 80 6.26 -9.37 1.17
N GLU A 81 6.65 -8.28 0.50
CA GLU A 81 7.37 -7.19 1.12
C GLU A 81 6.38 -6.15 1.65
N GLU A 82 6.10 -6.21 2.96
CA GLU A 82 5.36 -5.14 3.62
C GLU A 82 6.22 -3.87 3.73
N TRP A 83 5.71 -2.75 3.21
CA TRP A 83 6.37 -1.45 3.30
C TRP A 83 6.42 -0.94 4.74
N LYS A 84 7.57 -1.08 5.39
CA LYS A 84 7.80 -0.61 6.75
C LYS A 84 7.85 0.92 6.78
N ARG A 85 6.93 1.52 7.53
CA ARG A 85 6.80 2.97 7.63
C ARG A 85 7.64 3.53 8.77
N THR A 86 8.21 4.71 8.56
CA THR A 86 8.67 5.56 9.66
C THR A 86 7.45 6.14 10.40
N PRO A 87 7.63 6.70 11.62
CA PRO A 87 6.54 7.39 12.32
C PRO A 87 5.88 8.50 11.49
N GLU A 88 6.66 9.21 10.68
CA GLU A 88 6.17 10.27 9.79
C GLU A 88 5.32 9.70 8.66
N ALA A 89 5.78 8.62 8.01
CA ALA A 89 5.02 7.94 6.96
C ALA A 89 3.73 7.31 7.49
N ASP A 90 3.76 6.75 8.70
CA ASP A 90 2.56 6.22 9.37
C ASP A 90 1.55 7.33 9.68
N GLN A 91 2.02 8.52 10.09
CA GLN A 91 1.16 9.68 10.30
C GLN A 91 0.51 10.15 8.98
N LEU A 92 1.25 10.14 7.86
CA LEU A 92 0.68 10.44 6.54
C LEU A 92 -0.46 9.49 6.19
N VAL A 93 -0.27 8.18 6.39
CA VAL A 93 -1.33 7.18 6.14
C VAL A 93 -2.55 7.46 7.01
N LYS A 94 -2.37 7.72 8.31
CA LYS A 94 -3.48 8.10 9.21
C LYS A 94 -4.24 9.34 8.74
N ASP A 95 -3.53 10.36 8.27
CA ASP A 95 -4.15 11.58 7.76
C ASP A 95 -4.92 11.32 6.46
N ILE A 96 -4.38 10.51 5.54
CA ILE A 96 -5.06 10.10 4.30
C ILE A 96 -6.34 9.31 4.61
N LEU A 97 -6.28 8.38 5.55
CA LEU A 97 -7.45 7.62 6.02
C LEU A 97 -8.54 8.55 6.54
N ARG A 98 -8.18 9.53 7.39
CA ARG A 98 -9.11 10.53 7.93
C ARG A 98 -9.71 11.42 6.84
N GLU A 99 -8.91 11.89 5.87
CA GLU A 99 -9.35 12.68 4.72
C GLU A 99 -10.39 11.93 3.88
N ASN A 100 -10.21 10.62 3.72
CA ASN A 100 -11.06 9.76 2.90
C ASN A 100 -12.22 9.11 3.68
N ARG A 101 -12.33 9.36 4.99
CA ARG A 101 -13.33 8.75 5.89
C ARG A 101 -13.27 7.22 5.88
N VAL A 102 -12.06 6.68 5.90
CA VAL A 102 -11.79 5.24 6.01
C VAL A 102 -11.17 4.99 7.38
N GLY A 103 -11.73 4.02 8.13
CA GLY A 103 -11.36 3.75 9.53
C GLY A 103 -12.47 4.16 10.48
#